data_AF-A0A8M1KNG9-F1
#
_entry.id   AF-A0A8M1KNG9-F1
#
_cell.length_a   1.000
_cell.length_b   1.000
_cell.length_c   1.000
_cell.angle_alpha   90.00
_cell.angle_beta   90.00
_cell.angle_gamma   90.00
#
_symmetry.space_group_name_H-M   'P 1'
#
loop_
_entity.id
_entity.type
_entity.pdbx_description
1 polymer ?
#
loop_
_entity_poly.entity_id
_entity_poly.type
_entity_poly.pdbx_seq_one_letter_code
_entity_poly.pdbx_strand_id
1 'polypeptide(L)'
;MELSNGLFSSESLNGLLQQKWRNGQGDASSTYLSNKRKRDDVGQENNGVHNGNTELRNSLFPEPSRKNRPFIHISGQKGVFFSERWEPNGSTLYLPVNGSLLTNIDKYDQISFEQGLFFIGDLSGAFQQKAQGQAIHCWRYSEQERKLFIALSYFFTDQQAFQDVVTSLGCL
;
A
#
# COMPACT_ATOMS: atom_id res chain seq x y z
N MET A 1 -60.93 -7.54 -16.49
CA MET A 1 -60.02 -8.62 -16.10
C MET A 1 -59.08 -8.02 -15.07
N GLU A 2 -59.34 -8.33 -13.81
CA GLU A 2 -58.47 -8.04 -12.67
C GLU A 2 -57.28 -9.00 -12.60
N LEU A 3 -56.42 -8.74 -11.61
CA LEU A 3 -55.25 -9.45 -11.08
C LEU A 3 -53.90 -8.84 -11.52
N SER A 4 -52.93 -8.55 -10.67
CA SER A 4 -52.82 -8.28 -9.22
C SER A 4 -51.33 -8.06 -8.92
N ASN A 5 -51.03 -7.11 -8.05
CA ASN A 5 -49.96 -6.99 -7.06
C ASN A 5 -48.69 -7.88 -7.14
N GLY A 6 -47.54 -7.22 -6.98
CA GLY A 6 -46.25 -7.82 -6.62
C GLY A 6 -45.31 -6.81 -5.97
N LEU A 7 -45.69 -6.31 -4.79
CA LEU A 7 -44.78 -5.64 -3.84
C LEU A 7 -43.75 -6.67 -3.34
N PHE A 8 -42.46 -6.36 -3.42
CA PHE A 8 -41.45 -7.02 -2.60
C PHE A 8 -40.90 -6.03 -1.59
N SER A 9 -41.25 -6.29 -0.34
CA SER A 9 -40.68 -5.76 0.89
C SER A 9 -39.95 -6.90 1.60
N SER A 10 -38.74 -6.66 2.07
CA SER A 10 -38.09 -7.35 3.21
C SER A 10 -36.84 -6.55 3.58
N GLU A 11 -36.90 -5.68 4.58
CA GLU A 11 -36.45 -5.96 5.96
C GLU A 11 -34.91 -6.08 6.05
N SER A 12 -34.23 -5.03 6.51
CA SER A 12 -33.87 -4.80 7.93
C SER A 12 -32.88 -5.82 8.48
N LEU A 13 -31.59 -5.45 8.48
CA LEU A 13 -30.60 -5.95 9.43
C LEU A 13 -29.94 -4.78 10.15
N ASN A 14 -30.54 -4.40 11.28
CA ASN A 14 -29.85 -3.75 12.38
C ASN A 14 -28.94 -4.80 13.05
N GLY A 15 -27.66 -4.47 13.24
CA GLY A 15 -26.70 -5.40 13.83
C GLY A 15 -25.32 -4.78 14.13
N LEU A 16 -25.31 -3.75 14.97
CA LEU A 16 -24.34 -3.54 16.05
C LEU A 16 -22.83 -3.87 15.78
N LEU A 17 -22.03 -2.83 15.51
CA LEU A 17 -20.62 -2.79 15.95
C LEU A 17 -20.18 -1.32 16.11
N GLN A 18 -20.72 -0.67 17.13
CA GLN A 18 -20.01 0.43 17.80
C GLN A 18 -19.00 -0.19 18.76
N GLN A 19 -17.70 0.02 18.55
CA GLN A 19 -16.74 0.00 19.64
C GLN A 19 -16.11 1.39 19.79
N LYS A 20 -16.78 2.12 20.69
CA LYS A 20 -16.37 3.34 21.36
C LYS A 20 -15.46 2.93 22.51
N TRP A 21 -14.17 3.25 22.43
CA TRP A 21 -13.29 3.25 23.60
C TRP A 21 -13.04 4.70 24.01
N ARG A 22 -13.72 5.12 25.07
CA ARG A 22 -13.45 6.35 25.82
C ARG A 22 -12.38 6.08 26.87
N ASN A 23 -11.48 7.05 26.96
CA ASN A 23 -10.55 7.42 28.04
C ASN A 23 -10.78 6.80 29.42
N GLY A 24 -9.70 6.26 29.99
CA GLY A 24 -9.41 6.23 31.42
C GLY A 24 -8.16 7.07 31.69
N GLN A 25 -8.30 8.08 32.56
CA GLN A 25 -7.24 8.95 33.06
C GLN A 25 -6.33 8.20 34.06
N GLY A 26 -5.06 8.62 34.10
CA GLY A 26 -4.30 8.80 35.33
C GLY A 26 -3.58 7.58 35.89
N ASP A 27 -2.28 7.47 35.64
CA ASP A 27 -1.34 7.67 36.73
C ASP A 27 -0.01 8.21 36.22
N ALA A 28 0.41 9.30 36.84
CA ALA A 28 1.69 9.94 36.61
C ALA A 28 2.79 9.12 37.28
N SER A 29 3.78 8.70 36.51
CA SER A 29 5.14 8.54 37.04
C SER A 29 6.15 9.01 36.01
N SER A 30 6.64 10.20 36.33
CA SER A 30 7.83 10.83 35.77
C SER A 30 9.06 9.98 36.05
N THR A 31 9.76 9.57 34.99
CA THR A 31 11.23 9.53 34.98
C THR A 31 11.72 9.80 33.56
N TYR A 32 11.88 11.08 33.25
CA TYR A 32 12.81 11.51 32.22
C TYR A 32 14.23 11.25 32.73
N LEU A 33 14.92 10.26 32.18
CA LEU A 33 16.37 10.18 32.30
C LEU A 33 17.02 10.16 30.93
N SER A 34 17.75 11.24 30.69
CA SER A 34 18.48 11.59 29.49
C SER A 34 19.67 10.64 29.29
N ASN A 35 19.67 9.86 28.21
CA ASN A 35 20.89 9.20 27.76
C ASN A 35 21.76 10.20 27.01
N LYS A 36 22.64 10.86 27.79
CA LYS A 36 23.77 11.66 27.31
C LYS A 36 24.68 10.78 26.45
N ARG A 37 25.01 11.34 25.28
CA ARG A 37 26.01 10.82 24.33
C ARG A 37 27.36 10.64 25.03
N LYS A 38 27.95 9.45 24.96
CA LYS A 38 29.36 9.25 25.27
C LYS A 38 30.14 9.32 23.97
N ARG A 39 30.98 10.36 23.87
CA ARG A 39 31.93 10.61 22.79
C ARG A 39 33.25 10.04 23.29
N ASP A 40 33.72 8.94 22.71
CA ASP A 40 35.08 8.46 22.92
C ASP A 40 35.88 8.80 21.65
N ASP A 41 36.81 9.74 21.82
CA ASP A 41 37.77 10.22 20.83
C ASP A 41 39.15 9.85 21.39
N VAL A 42 39.78 8.83 20.82
CA VAL A 42 41.23 8.55 21.00
C VAL A 42 41.72 7.91 19.70
N GLY A 43 42.49 8.69 18.94
CA GLY A 43 43.27 8.19 17.82
C GLY A 43 44.52 7.43 18.29
N GLN A 44 44.92 6.43 17.51
CA GLN A 44 46.30 5.97 17.47
C GLN A 44 46.60 5.37 16.09
N GLU A 45 47.43 6.09 15.33
CA GLU A 45 48.10 5.62 14.12
C GLU A 45 49.24 4.68 14.52
N ASN A 46 49.37 3.51 13.87
CA ASN A 46 50.62 3.11 13.22
C ASN A 46 50.52 1.79 12.44
N ASN A 47 51.31 1.78 11.37
CA ASN A 47 51.46 0.77 10.32
C ASN A 47 51.84 -0.64 10.78
N GLY A 48 51.29 -1.64 10.12
CA GLY A 48 51.71 -3.04 10.22
C GLY A 48 51.23 -3.85 9.02
N VAL A 49 52.03 -3.82 7.94
CA VAL A 49 51.90 -4.65 6.73
C VAL A 49 51.85 -6.12 7.12
N HIS A 50 50.74 -6.83 6.85
CA HIS A 50 50.73 -8.28 6.65
C HIS A 50 50.01 -8.60 5.33
N ASN A 51 50.75 -9.34 4.53
CA ASN A 51 50.53 -9.66 3.13
C ASN A 51 49.86 -11.03 3.04
N GLY A 52 48.91 -11.20 2.11
CA GLY A 52 48.61 -12.49 1.49
C GLY A 52 47.32 -13.22 1.93
N ASN A 53 46.53 -13.54 0.91
CA ASN A 53 45.46 -14.56 0.84
C ASN A 53 44.08 -14.25 1.42
N THR A 54 43.24 -13.56 0.63
CA THR A 54 41.86 -14.01 0.37
C THR A 54 41.25 -13.37 -0.88
N GLU A 55 41.92 -13.47 -2.03
CA GLU A 55 41.20 -13.39 -3.31
C GLU A 55 40.71 -14.81 -3.66
N LEU A 56 39.49 -14.90 -4.22
CA LEU A 56 38.74 -16.13 -4.56
C LEU A 56 37.73 -16.59 -3.49
N ARG A 57 36.71 -15.77 -3.23
CA ARG A 57 35.37 -16.29 -2.96
C ARG A 57 34.35 -15.61 -3.87
N ASN A 58 34.06 -16.31 -4.97
CA ASN A 58 32.79 -16.39 -5.69
C ASN A 58 31.73 -15.32 -5.32
N SER A 59 31.66 -14.24 -6.09
CA SER A 59 30.39 -13.54 -6.33
C SER A 59 29.93 -13.87 -7.76
N LEU A 60 29.60 -15.15 -7.99
CA LEU A 60 29.03 -15.66 -9.25
C LEU A 60 27.54 -15.31 -9.42
N PHE A 61 26.98 -14.53 -8.50
CA PHE A 61 25.66 -13.94 -8.63
C PHE A 61 25.81 -12.45 -8.35
N PRO A 62 25.52 -11.56 -9.31
CA PRO A 62 25.19 -10.20 -8.96
C PRO A 62 23.99 -10.31 -8.02
N GLU A 63 24.19 -10.02 -6.73
CA GLU A 63 23.06 -9.68 -5.88
C GLU A 63 22.30 -8.58 -6.62
N PRO A 64 21.03 -8.80 -6.99
CA PRO A 64 20.27 -7.75 -7.63
C PRO A 64 20.24 -6.62 -6.62
N SER A 65 20.93 -5.52 -6.94
CA SER A 65 20.88 -4.30 -6.16
C SER A 65 19.48 -3.70 -6.30
N ARG A 66 18.48 -4.39 -5.76
CA ARG A 66 17.17 -3.82 -5.49
C ARG A 66 17.48 -2.75 -4.49
N LYS A 67 17.49 -1.50 -4.95
CA LYS A 67 17.39 -0.34 -4.08
C LYS A 67 16.06 -0.55 -3.36
N ASN A 68 16.07 -1.21 -2.20
CA ASN A 68 14.90 -1.44 -1.37
C ASN A 68 14.38 -0.06 -0.96
N ARG A 69 13.49 0.47 -1.78
CA ARG A 69 12.71 1.66 -1.47
C ARG A 69 11.37 1.11 -1.00
N PRO A 70 11.21 0.89 0.32
CA PRO A 70 9.95 0.37 0.84
C PRO A 70 8.80 1.29 0.48
N PHE A 71 9.06 2.59 0.30
CA PHE A 71 8.05 3.58 -0.06
C PHE A 71 8.14 3.98 -1.53
N ILE A 72 6.99 3.92 -2.19
CA ILE A 72 6.78 4.44 -3.55
C ILE A 72 5.96 5.70 -3.45
N HIS A 73 6.39 6.72 -4.17
CA HIS A 73 5.65 7.97 -4.28
C HIS A 73 4.62 7.87 -5.40
N ILE A 74 3.35 8.11 -5.07
CA ILE A 74 2.25 8.20 -6.03
C ILE A 74 1.76 9.65 -6.01
N SER A 75 1.97 10.34 -7.12
CA SER A 75 1.50 11.71 -7.29
C SER A 75 -0.02 11.71 -7.49
N GLY A 76 -0.78 12.42 -6.66
CA GLY A 76 -2.23 12.61 -6.85
C GLY A 76 -2.56 13.61 -7.95
N GLN A 77 -1.91 13.46 -9.10
CA GLN A 77 -2.28 14.18 -10.30
C GLN A 77 -3.65 13.69 -10.81
N LYS A 78 -4.25 14.49 -11.70
CA LYS A 78 -5.49 14.08 -12.38
C LYS A 78 -5.27 12.73 -13.04
N GLY A 79 -6.20 11.81 -12.82
CA GLY A 79 -6.14 10.49 -13.43
C GLY A 79 -5.55 9.39 -12.54
N VAL A 80 -5.28 9.67 -11.26
CA VAL A 80 -4.89 8.66 -10.27
C VAL A 80 -6.01 8.44 -9.27
N PHE A 81 -6.40 7.19 -9.11
CA PHE A 81 -7.48 6.76 -8.24
C PHE A 81 -7.05 5.56 -7.40
N PHE A 82 -7.79 5.25 -6.34
CA PHE A 82 -7.52 4.11 -5.49
C PHE A 82 -8.81 3.46 -4.97
N SER A 83 -8.71 2.20 -4.55
CA SER A 83 -9.78 1.51 -3.83
C SER A 83 -9.21 0.56 -2.79
N GLU A 84 -9.76 0.61 -1.58
CA GLU A 84 -9.49 -0.37 -0.51
C GLU A 84 -10.57 -1.47 -0.46
N ARG A 85 -11.63 -1.34 -1.27
CA ARG A 85 -12.76 -2.26 -1.32
C ARG A 85 -12.85 -2.86 -2.71
N TRP A 86 -12.02 -3.88 -2.93
CA TRP A 86 -12.04 -4.60 -4.19
C TRP A 86 -13.22 -5.57 -4.25
N GLU A 87 -13.96 -5.51 -5.34
CA GLU A 87 -15.15 -6.32 -5.60
C GLU A 87 -14.91 -7.30 -6.77
N PRO A 88 -15.09 -8.62 -6.55
CA PRO A 88 -14.93 -9.66 -7.58
C PRO A 88 -16.09 -9.64 -8.57
N ASN A 89 -16.00 -8.79 -9.59
CA ASN A 89 -16.91 -8.69 -10.76
C ASN A 89 -16.65 -7.41 -11.58
N GLY A 90 -15.59 -6.66 -11.25
CA GLY A 90 -15.32 -5.38 -11.90
C GLY A 90 -16.19 -4.23 -11.39
N SER A 91 -17.01 -4.40 -10.34
CA SER A 91 -17.80 -3.32 -9.73
C SER A 91 -17.02 -2.47 -8.73
N THR A 92 -15.71 -2.69 -8.63
CA THR A 92 -14.81 -1.91 -7.77
C THR A 92 -14.90 -0.43 -8.16
N LEU A 93 -15.32 0.41 -7.19
CA LEU A 93 -15.33 1.85 -7.33
C LEU A 93 -13.98 2.41 -6.87
N TYR A 94 -13.31 3.13 -7.77
CA TYR A 94 -12.07 3.84 -7.49
C TYR A 94 -12.34 5.31 -7.19
N LEU A 95 -11.74 5.82 -6.12
CA LEU A 95 -11.89 7.19 -5.68
C LEU A 95 -10.64 8.01 -6.01
N PRO A 96 -10.75 9.31 -6.26
CA PRO A 96 -9.61 10.13 -6.62
C PRO A 96 -8.59 10.15 -5.48
N VAL A 97 -7.30 9.99 -5.82
CA VAL A 97 -6.23 10.23 -4.85
C VAL A 97 -6.15 11.72 -4.56
N ASN A 98 -6.24 12.10 -3.29
CA ASN A 98 -6.11 13.49 -2.86
C ASN A 98 -4.67 13.80 -2.43
N GLY A 99 -3.98 14.64 -3.18
CA GLY A 99 -2.59 15.01 -2.90
C GLY A 99 -1.61 13.85 -3.18
N SER A 100 -0.37 13.97 -2.71
CA SER A 100 0.64 12.92 -2.93
C SER A 100 0.62 11.86 -1.84
N LEU A 101 0.78 10.60 -2.23
CA LEU A 101 0.80 9.45 -1.32
C LEU A 101 2.19 8.80 -1.31
N LEU A 102 2.59 8.30 -0.15
CA LEU A 102 3.74 7.41 0.01
C LEU A 102 3.25 6.03 0.44
N THR A 103 3.37 5.05 -0.46
CA THR A 103 2.86 3.70 -0.24
C THR A 103 4.00 2.79 0.16
N ASN A 104 3.91 2.21 1.37
CA ASN A 104 4.84 1.18 1.80
C ASN A 104 4.50 -0.15 1.10
N ILE A 105 5.31 -0.55 0.12
CA ILE A 105 5.06 -1.73 -0.70
C ILE A 105 5.45 -3.04 0.00
N ASP A 106 6.39 -2.99 0.96
CA ASP A 106 6.83 -4.16 1.75
C ASP A 106 5.70 -4.69 2.66
N LYS A 107 4.61 -3.94 2.80
CA LYS A 107 3.40 -4.37 3.52
C LYS A 107 2.52 -5.34 2.72
N TYR A 108 2.86 -5.61 1.47
CA TYR A 108 2.09 -6.45 0.56
C TYR A 108 2.92 -7.65 0.13
N ASP A 109 2.28 -8.81 0.04
CA ASP A 109 2.93 -10.08 -0.26
C ASP A 109 3.16 -10.24 -1.77
N GLN A 110 2.28 -9.64 -2.57
CA GLN A 110 2.34 -9.70 -4.03
C GLN A 110 1.78 -8.43 -4.66
N ILE A 111 2.25 -8.13 -5.86
CA ILE A 111 1.72 -7.08 -6.73
C ILE A 111 1.30 -7.72 -8.05
N SER A 112 0.17 -7.29 -8.61
CA SER A 112 -0.21 -7.62 -9.98
C SER A 112 -0.71 -6.38 -10.72
N PHE A 113 -0.78 -6.50 -12.05
CA PHE A 113 -1.20 -5.43 -12.94
C PHE A 113 -2.41 -5.88 -13.76
N GLU A 114 -3.33 -4.96 -14.03
CA GLU A 114 -4.50 -5.20 -14.86
C GLU A 114 -4.73 -4.01 -15.80
N GLN A 115 -5.17 -4.27 -17.02
CA GLN A 115 -5.65 -3.22 -17.92
C GLN A 115 -7.13 -3.46 -18.19
N GLY A 116 -7.93 -2.40 -18.13
CA GLY A 116 -9.37 -2.56 -18.27
C GLY A 116 -10.16 -1.27 -18.19
N LEU A 117 -11.48 -1.45 -18.04
CA LEU A 117 -12.46 -0.39 -17.87
C LEU A 117 -12.99 -0.44 -16.42
N PHE A 118 -12.72 0.60 -15.65
CA PHE A 118 -13.03 0.65 -14.21
C PHE A 118 -14.02 1.76 -13.88
N PHE A 119 -14.73 1.61 -12.76
CA PHE A 119 -15.68 2.61 -12.26
C PHE A 119 -14.94 3.64 -11.39
N ILE A 120 -15.09 4.92 -11.73
CA ILE A 120 -14.57 6.05 -10.95
C ILE A 120 -15.73 6.68 -10.18
N GLY A 121 -15.49 6.94 -8.90
CA GLY A 121 -16.33 7.79 -8.07
C GLY A 121 -15.72 9.16 -7.84
N ASP A 122 -16.51 10.08 -7.31
CA ASP A 122 -16.04 11.37 -6.82
C ASP A 122 -15.55 11.28 -5.35
N LEU A 123 -15.15 12.41 -4.78
CA LEU A 123 -14.70 12.47 -3.37
C LEU A 123 -15.81 12.15 -2.35
N SER A 124 -17.08 12.18 -2.75
CA SER A 124 -18.21 11.77 -1.90
C SER A 124 -18.47 10.27 -1.95
N GLY A 125 -17.81 9.54 -2.86
CA GLY A 125 -18.05 8.13 -3.14
C GLY A 125 -19.20 7.88 -4.09
N ALA A 126 -19.76 8.91 -4.72
CA ALA A 126 -20.78 8.76 -5.74
C ALA A 126 -20.15 8.35 -7.06
N PHE A 127 -20.77 7.43 -7.80
CA PHE A 127 -20.31 7.05 -9.13
C PHE A 127 -20.31 8.25 -10.07
N GLN A 128 -19.20 8.44 -10.79
CA GLN A 128 -19.04 9.52 -11.75
C GLN A 128 -19.01 9.00 -13.19
N GLN A 129 -18.12 8.06 -13.50
CA GLN A 129 -17.94 7.57 -14.86
C GLN A 129 -17.19 6.23 -14.89
N LYS A 130 -17.17 5.59 -16.06
CA LYS A 130 -16.20 4.52 -16.37
C LYS A 130 -15.02 5.11 -17.12
N ALA A 131 -13.81 4.62 -16.84
CA ALA A 131 -12.62 5.01 -17.58
C ALA A 131 -11.72 3.82 -17.88
N GLN A 132 -11.05 3.88 -19.03
CA GLN A 132 -10.05 2.90 -19.43
C GLN A 132 -8.69 3.29 -18.83
N GLY A 133 -7.91 2.31 -18.42
CA GLY A 133 -6.57 2.56 -17.89
C GLY A 133 -5.89 1.30 -17.35
N GLN A 134 -4.89 1.50 -16.49
CA GLN A 134 -4.13 0.43 -15.84
C GLN A 134 -4.35 0.45 -14.32
N ALA A 135 -4.44 -0.72 -13.71
CA ALA A 135 -4.53 -0.91 -12.28
C ALA A 135 -3.30 -1.65 -11.73
N ILE A 136 -2.88 -1.27 -10.53
CA ILE A 136 -1.86 -1.95 -9.71
C ILE A 136 -2.59 -2.51 -8.49
N HIS A 137 -2.64 -3.83 -8.38
CA HIS A 137 -3.26 -4.54 -7.26
C HIS A 137 -2.20 -4.96 -6.26
N CYS A 138 -2.35 -4.49 -5.02
CA CYS A 138 -1.50 -4.85 -3.89
C CYS A 138 -2.19 -5.92 -3.06
N TRP A 139 -1.62 -7.12 -3.06
CA TRP A 139 -2.19 -8.31 -2.43
C TRP A 139 -1.64 -8.51 -1.03
N ARG A 140 -2.51 -8.95 -0.12
CA ARG A 140 -2.11 -9.42 1.21
C ARG A 140 -2.70 -10.80 1.47
N TYR A 141 -1.94 -11.65 2.15
CA TYR A 141 -2.42 -12.93 2.65
C TYR A 141 -3.23 -12.69 3.94
N SER A 142 -4.46 -13.17 3.95
CA SER A 142 -5.25 -13.23 5.17
C SER A 142 -5.03 -14.59 5.83
N GLU A 143 -4.46 -14.61 7.04
CA GLU A 143 -4.35 -15.85 7.82
C GLU A 143 -5.74 -16.40 8.19
N GLN A 144 -6.70 -15.51 8.46
CA GLN A 144 -8.07 -15.88 8.82
C GLN A 144 -8.81 -16.55 7.66
N GLU A 145 -8.72 -15.98 6.46
CA GLU A 145 -9.40 -16.51 5.27
C GLU A 145 -8.54 -17.50 4.48
N ARG A 146 -7.28 -17.68 4.89
CA ARG A 146 -6.25 -18.53 4.26
C ARG A 146 -6.08 -18.32 2.76
N LYS A 147 -6.26 -17.10 2.28
CA LYS A 147 -6.13 -16.73 0.86
C LYS A 147 -5.52 -15.34 0.69
N LEU A 148 -5.00 -15.09 -0.51
CA LEU A 148 -4.63 -13.75 -0.96
C LEU A 148 -5.90 -12.95 -1.30
N PHE A 149 -5.89 -11.67 -0.95
CA PHE A 149 -6.91 -10.71 -1.36
C PHE A 149 -6.26 -9.39 -1.75
N ILE A 150 -6.94 -8.61 -2.58
CA ILE A 150 -6.50 -7.26 -2.96
C ILE A 150 -6.82 -6.33 -1.77
N ALA A 151 -5.79 -5.94 -1.04
CA ALA A 151 -5.90 -5.05 0.11
C ALA A 151 -5.97 -3.58 -0.32
N LEU A 152 -5.35 -3.25 -1.45
CA LEU A 152 -5.36 -1.92 -2.03
C LEU A 152 -5.16 -2.04 -3.54
N SER A 153 -5.88 -1.23 -4.30
CA SER A 153 -5.66 -1.10 -5.74
C SER A 153 -5.53 0.37 -6.12
N TYR A 154 -4.57 0.66 -6.99
CA TYR A 154 -4.42 1.97 -7.62
C TYR A 154 -4.80 1.88 -9.09
N PHE A 155 -5.55 2.85 -9.58
CA PHE A 155 -5.98 2.93 -10.97
C PHE A 155 -5.49 4.23 -11.61
N PHE A 156 -4.95 4.11 -12.82
CA PHE A 156 -4.31 5.17 -13.57
C PHE A 156 -4.98 5.29 -14.95
N THR A 157 -5.57 6.44 -15.24
CA THR A 157 -6.01 6.80 -16.60
C THR A 157 -4.90 7.48 -17.39
N ASP A 158 -3.88 8.01 -16.70
CA ASP A 158 -2.68 8.55 -17.33
C ASP A 158 -1.57 7.48 -17.39
N GLN A 159 -1.12 7.18 -18.60
CA GLN A 159 -0.10 6.17 -18.85
C GLN A 159 1.26 6.60 -18.28
N GLN A 160 1.60 7.90 -18.30
CA GLN A 160 2.90 8.34 -17.78
C GLN A 160 2.95 8.16 -16.26
N ALA A 161 1.91 8.59 -15.54
CA ALA A 161 1.80 8.35 -14.09
C ALA A 161 1.92 6.86 -13.72
N PHE A 162 1.31 5.96 -14.51
CA PHE A 162 1.47 4.52 -14.32
C PHE A 162 2.93 4.06 -14.49
N GLN A 163 3.60 4.48 -15.57
CA GLN A 163 4.99 4.10 -15.85
C GLN A 163 5.97 4.61 -14.79
N ASP A 164 5.76 5.81 -14.25
CA ASP A 164 6.59 6.38 -13.19
C ASP A 164 6.53 5.51 -11.90
N VAL A 165 5.34 5.01 -11.57
CA VAL A 165 5.12 4.12 -10.41
C VAL A 165 5.73 2.74 -10.67
N VAL A 166 5.54 2.15 -11.85
CA VAL A 166 6.11 0.84 -12.20
C VAL A 166 7.64 0.86 -12.23
N THR A 167 8.23 1.94 -12.73
CA THR A 167 9.68 2.15 -12.68
C THR A 167 10.17 2.24 -11.23
N SER A 168 9.42 2.92 -10.37
CA SER A 168 9.74 3.04 -8.94
C SER A 168 9.64 1.71 -8.18
N LEU A 169 8.76 0.81 -8.63
CA LEU A 169 8.64 -0.56 -8.13
C LEU A 169 9.84 -1.45 -8.49
N GLY A 170 10.63 -1.07 -9.50
CA GLY A 170 11.72 -1.90 -10.03
C GLY A 170 11.22 -3.16 -10.73
N CYS A 171 10.00 -3.12 -11.28
CA CYS A 171 9.39 -4.23 -12.02
C CYS A 171 9.72 -4.25 -13.52
N LEU A 172 10.30 -3.16 -14.05
CA LEU A 172 10.68 -2.97 -15.46
C LEU A 172 12.10 -2.40 -15.56
#